data_AF-A0A920LBL4-F1
#
_entry.id   AF-A0A920LBL4-F1
#
_cell.length_a   1.000
_cell.length_b   1.000
_cell.length_c   1.000
_cell.angle_alpha   90.00
_cell.angle_beta   90.00
_cell.angle_gamma   90.00
#
_symmetry.space_group_name_H-M   'P 1'
#
loop_
_entity.id
_entity.type
_entity.pdbx_description
1 polymer ?
#
loop_
_entity_poly.entity_id
_entity_poly.type
_entity_poly.pdbx_seq_one_letter_code
_entity_poly.pdbx_strand_id
1 'polypeptide(L)'
;MIVSSKMAARNPFGILDIGSSKLACLIAQRSSANDILLLGQAMHAAEGVKQGEITDMNKFSTAVGKPLAQLNAMLTSLYPQFILSRQVAILQ
;
A
#
# COMPACT_ATOMS: atom_id res chain seq x y z
N MET A 1 7.55 17.91 -34.02
CA MET A 1 6.38 17.12 -33.56
C MET A 1 6.66 16.70 -32.13
N ILE A 2 6.10 17.40 -31.13
CA ILE A 2 6.19 16.96 -29.74
C ILE A 2 4.94 16.13 -29.47
N VAL A 3 5.06 14.81 -29.50
CA VAL A 3 4.08 13.92 -28.90
C VAL A 3 4.47 13.76 -27.44
N SER A 4 3.92 14.60 -26.57
CA SER A 4 3.85 14.27 -25.14
C SER A 4 2.73 13.26 -24.99
N SER A 5 3.08 11.98 -25.16
CA SER A 5 2.23 10.94 -24.59
C SER A 5 2.30 11.14 -23.08
N LYS A 6 1.30 11.82 -22.51
CA LYS A 6 0.93 11.56 -21.12
C LYS A 6 0.43 10.12 -21.10
N MET A 7 1.39 9.19 -21.17
CA MET A 7 1.20 7.77 -21.04
C MET A 7 0.44 7.63 -19.73
N ALA A 8 -0.80 7.14 -19.80
CA ALA A 8 -1.62 6.96 -18.62
C ALA A 8 -0.94 5.91 -17.74
N ALA A 9 0.03 6.35 -16.93
CA ALA A 9 0.56 5.56 -15.84
C ALA A 9 -0.66 5.17 -15.02
N ARG A 10 -0.95 3.87 -14.96
CA ARG A 10 -2.11 3.38 -14.22
C ARG A 10 -1.95 3.86 -12.78
N ASN A 11 -3.03 4.29 -12.13
CA ASN A 11 -2.94 4.80 -10.77
C ASN A 11 -2.17 3.81 -9.88
N PRO A 12 -1.34 4.29 -8.94
CA PRO A 12 -0.71 3.42 -7.96
C PRO A 12 -1.75 2.55 -7.25
N PHE A 13 -1.32 1.39 -6.76
CA PHE A 13 -2.12 0.44 -6.00
C PHE A 13 -1.35 -0.03 -4.77
N GLY A 14 -2.10 -0.39 -3.73
CA GLY A 14 -1.54 -0.87 -2.46
C GLY A 14 -1.61 -2.39 -2.34
N ILE A 15 -0.61 -2.96 -1.70
CA ILE A 15 -0.58 -4.35 -1.24
C ILE A 15 -0.42 -4.31 0.27
N LEU A 16 -1.21 -5.09 0.99
CA LEU A 16 -1.08 -5.27 2.43
C LEU A 16 -0.98 -6.77 2.73
N ASP A 17 0.17 -7.18 3.22
CA ASP A 17 0.43 -8.50 3.78
C ASP A 17 0.25 -8.45 5.31
N ILE A 18 -0.52 -9.39 5.84
CA ILE A 18 -0.95 -9.44 7.24
C ILE A 18 -0.48 -10.76 7.84
N GLY A 19 0.75 -10.76 8.36
CA GLY A 19 1.26 -11.82 9.20
C GLY A 19 0.86 -11.64 10.66
N SER A 20 0.83 -12.74 11.42
CA SER A 20 0.59 -12.70 12.88
C SER A 20 1.70 -12.01 13.67
N SER A 21 2.85 -11.74 13.05
CA SER A 21 3.99 -11.04 13.67
C SER A 21 4.33 -9.72 13.00
N LYS A 22 3.93 -9.52 11.75
CA LYS A 22 4.33 -8.37 10.94
C LYS A 22 3.24 -7.99 9.94
N LEU A 23 3.00 -6.70 9.81
CA LEU A 23 2.24 -6.10 8.73
C LEU A 23 3.24 -5.51 7.73
N ALA A 24 3.14 -5.87 6.45
CA ALA A 24 3.97 -5.31 5.39
C ALA A 24 3.07 -4.64 4.34
N CYS A 25 3.36 -3.38 4.02
CA CYS A 25 2.62 -2.64 3.02
C CYS A 25 3.55 -2.18 1.91
N LEU A 26 3.11 -2.37 0.67
CA LEU A 26 3.80 -1.93 -0.55
C LEU A 26 2.87 -1.03 -1.35
N ILE A 27 3.39 0.06 -1.90
CA ILE A 27 2.71 0.80 -2.96
C ILE A 27 3.47 0.56 -4.25
N ALA A 28 2.77 0.14 -5.28
CA ALA A 28 3.33 -0.11 -6.59
C ALA A 28 2.51 0.57 -7.69
N GLN A 29 3.11 0.72 -8.86
CA GLN A 29 2.46 1.26 -10.03
C GLN A 29 2.84 0.43 -11.24
N ARG A 30 1.86 0.16 -12.11
CA ARG A 30 2.14 -0.50 -13.38
C ARG A 30 2.67 0.52 -14.39
N SER A 31 3.86 0.27 -14.92
CA SER A 31 4.48 1.09 -15.96
C SER A 31 3.71 0.97 -17.29
N SER A 32 4.01 1.84 -18.24
CA SER A 32 3.51 1.73 -19.62
C SER A 32 3.99 0.47 -20.34
N ALA A 33 5.16 -0.05 -19.95
CA ALA A 33 5.74 -1.29 -20.46
C ALA A 33 5.16 -2.54 -19.77
N ASN A 34 4.15 -2.36 -18.90
CA ASN A 34 3.46 -3.40 -18.15
C ASN A 34 4.28 -4.02 -17.01
N ASP A 35 5.43 -3.43 -16.66
CA ASP A 35 6.22 -3.78 -15.48
C ASP A 35 5.58 -3.25 -14.19
N ILE A 36 5.93 -3.84 -13.05
CA ILE A 36 5.55 -3.35 -11.73
C ILE A 36 6.71 -2.54 -11.14
N LEU A 37 6.49 -1.24 -10.95
CA LEU A 37 7.41 -0.34 -10.26
C LEU A 37 7.00 -0.24 -8.78
N LEU A 38 7.92 -0.58 -7.86
CA LEU A 38 7.72 -0.34 -6.44
C LEU A 38 7.97 1.14 -6.12
N LEU A 39 6.95 1.81 -5.58
CA LEU A 39 7.00 3.23 -5.22
C LEU A 39 7.35 3.45 -3.75
N GLY A 40 7.03 2.49 -2.88
CA GLY A 40 7.36 2.56 -1.47
C GLY A 40 6.99 1.29 -0.73
N GLN A 41 7.63 1.08 0.42
CA GLN A 41 7.33 0.01 1.35
C GLN A 41 7.39 0.48 2.80
N ALA A 42 6.56 -0.11 3.67
CA ALA A 42 6.60 0.10 5.11
C ALA A 42 6.23 -1.19 5.84
N MET A 43 6.74 -1.35 7.05
CA MET A 43 6.47 -2.51 7.90
C MET A 43 6.13 -2.06 9.31
N HIS A 44 5.30 -2.84 9.99
CA HIS A 44 4.97 -2.63 11.39
C HIS A 44 4.82 -3.96 12.11
N ALA A 45 5.06 -3.98 13.43
CA ALA A 45 4.74 -5.16 14.23
C ALA A 45 3.22 -5.39 14.19
N ALA A 46 2.80 -6.66 14.06
CA ALA A 46 1.38 -6.97 14.07
C ALA A 46 0.83 -6.95 15.50
N GLU A 47 -0.37 -6.38 15.67
CA GLU A 47 -1.13 -6.43 16.91
C GLU A 47 -2.59 -6.77 16.59
N GLY A 48 -3.26 -7.48 17.50
CA GLY A 48 -4.67 -7.85 17.32
C GLY A 48 -4.94 -8.90 16.23
N VAL A 49 -3.90 -9.57 15.72
CA VAL A 49 -4.01 -10.72 14.80
C VAL A 49 -3.14 -11.88 15.29
N LYS A 50 -3.65 -13.11 15.22
CA LYS A 50 -2.90 -14.32 15.56
C LYS A 50 -3.47 -15.52 14.80
N GLN A 51 -2.59 -16.34 14.21
CA GLN A 51 -2.97 -17.54 13.45
C GLN A 51 -4.02 -17.27 12.36
N GLY A 52 -3.94 -16.11 11.70
CA GLY A 52 -4.87 -15.72 10.64
C GLY A 52 -6.20 -15.13 11.13
N GLU A 53 -6.41 -15.05 12.45
CA GLU A 53 -7.62 -14.49 13.04
C GLU A 53 -7.37 -13.13 13.68
N ILE A 54 -8.34 -12.22 13.53
CA ILE A 54 -8.35 -10.95 14.27
C ILE A 54 -8.80 -11.25 15.71
N THR A 55 -7.88 -11.11 16.66
CA THR A 55 -8.11 -11.35 18.08
C THR A 55 -8.49 -10.08 18.86
N ASP A 56 -8.16 -8.91 18.32
CA ASP A 56 -8.52 -7.61 18.87
C ASP A 56 -8.65 -6.59 17.73
N MET A 57 -9.87 -6.19 17.41
CA MET A 57 -10.17 -5.29 16.30
C MET A 57 -9.57 -3.89 16.48
N ASN A 58 -9.51 -3.38 17.71
CA ASN A 58 -9.01 -2.04 17.97
C ASN A 58 -7.49 -1.98 17.78
N LYS A 59 -6.79 -3.00 18.27
CA LYS A 59 -5.35 -3.15 18.06
C LYS A 59 -5.03 -3.38 16.59
N PHE A 60 -5.78 -4.26 15.93
CA PHE A 60 -5.60 -4.55 14.51
C PHE A 60 -5.78 -3.29 13.64
N SER A 61 -6.87 -2.55 13.84
CA SER A 61 -7.15 -1.30 13.12
C SER A 61 -6.03 -0.28 13.32
N THR A 62 -5.57 -0.10 14.56
CA THR A 62 -4.47 0.80 14.89
C THR A 62 -3.16 0.38 14.21
N ALA A 63 -2.82 -0.91 14.29
CA ALA A 63 -1.58 -1.46 13.74
C ALA A 63 -1.53 -1.35 12.20
N VAL A 64 -2.65 -1.65 11.52
CA VAL A 64 -2.76 -1.51 10.05
C VAL A 64 -2.60 -0.06 9.60
N GLY A 65 -3.08 0.91 10.38
CA GLY A 65 -2.93 2.32 10.07
C GLY A 65 -1.49 2.82 10.05
N LYS A 66 -0.57 2.21 10.82
CA LYS A 66 0.81 2.67 10.98
C LYS A 66 1.64 2.64 9.69
N PRO A 67 1.80 1.49 8.99
CA PRO A 67 2.58 1.44 7.75
C PRO A 67 1.91 2.27 6.63
N LEU A 68 0.57 2.34 6.61
CA LEU A 68 -0.18 3.14 5.65
C LEU A 68 0.09 4.64 5.83
N ALA A 69 0.07 5.13 7.06
CA ALA A 69 0.38 6.52 7.36
C ALA A 69 1.82 6.89 6.97
N GLN A 70 2.77 5.98 7.21
CA GLN A 70 4.17 6.16 6.81
C GLN A 70 4.30 6.31 5.29
N LEU A 71 3.64 5.44 4.51
CA LEU A 71 3.68 5.50 3.04
C LEU A 71 2.93 6.71 2.48
N ASN A 72 1.80 7.07 3.08
CA ASN A 72 1.03 8.24 2.68
C ASN A 72 1.88 9.52 2.80
N ALA A 73 2.62 9.67 3.91
CA ALA A 73 3.52 10.81 4.10
C ALA A 73 4.60 10.90 3.01
N MET A 74 5.11 9.77 2.50
CA MET A 74 6.11 9.72 1.43
C MET A 74 5.54 10.05 0.05
N LEU A 75 4.28 9.65 -0.20
CA LEU A 75 3.69 9.69 -1.54
C LEU A 75 2.78 10.90 -1.79
N THR A 76 2.37 11.62 -0.74
CA THR A 76 1.46 12.78 -0.85
C THR A 76 1.98 13.86 -1.81
N SER A 77 3.31 14.06 -1.88
CA SER A 77 3.92 15.07 -2.77
C SER A 77 3.96 14.64 -4.24
N LEU A 78 3.92 13.33 -4.53
CA LEU A 78 4.08 12.77 -5.87
C LEU A 78 2.75 12.28 -6.46
N TYR A 79 1.82 11.87 -5.61
CA TYR A 79 0.53 11.29 -5.98
C TYR A 79 -0.60 11.83 -5.07
N PRO A 80 -0.99 13.11 -5.20
CA PRO A 80 -2.00 13.72 -4.32
C PRO A 80 -3.39 13.07 -4.43
N GLN A 81 -3.68 12.42 -5.56
CA GLN A 81 -4.89 11.61 -5.78
C GLN A 81 -4.81 10.18 -5.20
N PHE A 82 -3.65 9.75 -4.69
CA PHE A 82 -3.50 8.44 -4.06
C PHE A 82 -4.00 8.50 -2.61
N ILE A 83 -5.31 8.64 -2.47
CA ILE A 83 -5.99 8.24 -1.24
C ILE A 83 -6.16 6.73 -1.36
N LEU A 84 -5.75 5.96 -0.35
CA LEU A 84 -5.91 4.48 -0.19
C LEU A 84 -7.38 3.98 -0.27
N SER A 85 -8.27 4.76 -0.87
CA SER A 85 -9.68 4.52 -1.10
C SER A 85 -9.98 3.46 -2.17
N ARG A 86 -8.99 3.02 -2.97
CA ARG A 86 -9.25 2.13 -4.11
C ARG A 86 -8.09 1.15 -4.32
N GLN A 87 -8.36 -0.12 -4.02
CA GLN A 87 -7.53 -1.31 -4.26
C GLN A 87 -6.35 -1.50 -3.29
N VAL A 88 -6.66 -2.12 -2.15
CA VAL A 88 -5.70 -2.92 -1.38
C VAL A 88 -5.87 -4.37 -1.83
N ALA A 89 -4.84 -4.95 -2.45
CA ALA A 89 -4.77 -6.39 -2.61
C ALA A 89 -4.30 -6.98 -1.27
N ILE A 90 -5.17 -7.75 -0.60
CA ILE A 90 -4.80 -8.55 0.56
C ILE A 90 -4.22 -9.85 0.01
N LEU A 91 -2.94 -10.10 0.27
CA LEU A 91 -2.32 -11.38 -0.04
C LEU A 91 -2.33 -12.21 1.25
N GLN A 92 -2.89 -13.41 1.20
CA GLN A 92 -2.85 -14.42 2.26
C GLN A 92 -1.88 -15.53 1.87
#